data_AF-A0A5R9DWQ1-F1
#
_entry.id   AF-A0A5R9DWQ1-F1
#
_cell.length_a   1.000
_cell.length_b   1.000
_cell.length_c   1.000
_cell.angle_alpha   90.00
_cell.angle_beta   90.00
_cell.angle_gamma   90.00
#
_symmetry.space_group_name_H-M   'P 1'
#
loop_
_entity.id
_entity.type
_entity.pdbx_description
1 polymer ?
#
loop_
_entity_poly.entity_id
_entity_poly.type
_entity_poly.pdbx_seq_one_letter_code
_entity_poly.pdbx_strand_id
1 'polypeptide(L)'
;MPRPLGRHQITVLGALARHNRGSWDARCAWRFRSLACTVRVLDSLVQRGHVTRTSATERYTIAESGLNVLGWYTCEACTRLTRSPVIEEVSVSRRRVQCSWCHPGGAARPRAPRAERTAR
;
A
#
# COMPACT_ATOMS: atom_id res chain seq x y z
N MET A 1 16.68 -5.49 14.20
CA MET A 1 15.71 -4.62 13.50
C MET A 1 16.31 -4.16 12.18
N PRO A 2 15.55 -4.13 11.06
CA PRO A 2 16.08 -3.64 9.79
C PRO A 2 16.44 -2.15 9.91
N ARG A 3 17.59 -1.75 9.36
CA ARG A 3 18.01 -0.34 9.32
C ARG A 3 16.92 0.51 8.64
N PRO A 4 16.68 1.76 9.07
CA PRO A 4 15.75 2.67 8.39
C PRO A 4 16.06 2.82 6.88
N LEU A 5 15.06 3.20 6.07
CA LEU A 5 15.33 3.57 4.68
C LEU A 5 16.09 4.90 4.63
N GLY A 6 17.07 4.99 3.74
CA GLY A 6 17.75 6.25 3.45
C GLY A 6 16.86 7.21 2.66
N ARG A 7 17.20 8.50 2.67
CA ARG A 7 16.45 9.56 1.96
C ARG A 7 16.22 9.26 0.48
N HIS A 8 17.23 8.73 -0.22
CA HIS A 8 17.10 8.36 -1.64
C HIS A 8 16.12 7.20 -1.84
N GLN A 9 16.16 6.19 -0.97
CA GLN A 9 15.23 5.06 -1.01
C GLN A 9 13.78 5.53 -0.81
N ILE A 10 13.52 6.39 0.18
CA ILE A 10 12.20 6.99 0.42
C ILE A 10 11.74 7.82 -0.79
N THR A 11 12.65 8.60 -1.38
CA THR A 11 12.35 9.44 -2.54
C THR A 11 11.95 8.59 -3.76
N VAL A 12 12.74 7.55 -4.07
CA VAL A 12 12.47 6.65 -5.19
C VAL A 12 11.21 5.83 -4.94
N LEU A 13 11.02 5.32 -3.72
CA LEU A 13 9.81 4.57 -3.35
C LEU A 13 8.54 5.44 -3.47
N GLY A 14 8.61 6.68 -2.99
CA GLY A 14 7.52 7.64 -3.11
C GLY A 14 7.22 8.02 -4.57
N ALA A 15 8.24 8.13 -5.42
CA ALA A 15 8.04 8.34 -6.85
C ALA A 15 7.41 7.11 -7.51
N LEU A 16 7.89 5.91 -7.21
CA LEU A 16 7.33 4.65 -7.72
C LEU A 16 5.85 4.52 -7.39
N ALA A 17 5.43 4.86 -6.16
CA ALA A 17 4.04 4.82 -5.74
C ALA A 17 3.13 5.80 -6.53
N ARG A 18 3.68 6.92 -7.03
CA ARG A 18 2.91 7.93 -7.78
C ARG A 18 2.87 7.67 -9.28
N HIS A 19 3.91 7.04 -9.82
CA HIS A 19 4.05 6.86 -11.26
C HIS A 19 3.57 5.47 -11.70
N ASN A 20 3.00 5.41 -12.91
CA ASN A 20 2.72 4.16 -13.63
C ASN A 20 2.05 3.07 -12.79
N ARG A 21 1.07 3.48 -11.96
CA ARG A 21 0.29 2.57 -11.08
C ARG A 21 1.17 1.73 -10.14
N GLY A 22 2.27 2.29 -9.65
CA GLY A 22 3.17 1.58 -8.74
C GLY A 22 4.24 0.74 -9.46
N SER A 23 4.42 0.92 -10.77
CA SER A 23 5.40 0.17 -11.56
C SER A 23 6.40 1.09 -12.25
N TRP A 24 7.60 0.58 -12.54
CA TRP A 24 8.64 1.31 -13.25
C TRP A 24 9.44 0.35 -14.13
N ASP A 25 9.81 0.81 -15.32
CA ASP A 25 10.76 0.14 -16.21
C ASP A 25 11.73 1.18 -16.81
N ALA A 26 12.79 0.73 -17.48
CA ALA A 26 13.83 1.62 -18.01
C ALA A 26 13.35 2.60 -19.10
N ARG A 27 12.20 2.31 -19.73
CA ARG A 27 11.57 3.15 -20.77
C ARG A 27 10.69 4.25 -20.17
N CYS A 28 10.44 4.21 -18.86
CA CYS A 28 9.73 5.27 -18.17
C CYS A 28 10.46 6.61 -18.27
N ALA A 29 9.70 7.69 -18.46
CA ALA A 29 10.23 9.05 -18.54
C ALA A 29 10.85 9.53 -17.22
N TRP A 30 10.39 8.98 -16.09
CA TRP A 30 10.90 9.35 -14.77
C TRP A 30 12.16 8.56 -14.41
N ARG A 31 13.18 9.27 -13.93
CA ARG A 31 14.46 8.72 -13.45
C ARG A 31 14.95 9.49 -12.23
N PHE A 32 15.61 8.81 -11.31
CA PHE A 32 16.32 9.42 -10.18
C PHE A 32 17.80 9.63 -10.53
N ARG A 33 18.17 10.89 -10.83
CA ARG A 33 19.53 11.34 -11.24
C ARG A 33 20.04 10.75 -12.56
N SER A 34 20.07 9.43 -12.68
CA SER A 34 20.43 8.68 -13.89
C SER A 34 19.75 7.32 -13.90
N LEU A 35 19.74 6.63 -15.05
CA LEU A 35 19.17 5.28 -15.15
C LEU A 35 19.89 4.32 -14.19
N ALA A 36 21.23 4.30 -14.22
CA ALA A 36 22.04 3.43 -13.37
C ALA A 36 21.88 3.74 -11.86
N CYS A 37 21.62 4.99 -11.49
CA CYS A 37 21.34 5.35 -10.09
C CYS A 37 19.94 4.88 -9.67
N THR A 38 18.95 5.03 -10.55
CA THR A 38 17.58 4.58 -10.34
C THR A 38 17.53 3.06 -10.10
N VAL A 39 18.14 2.29 -11.01
CA VAL A 39 18.22 0.83 -10.92
C VAL A 39 18.90 0.39 -9.62
N ARG A 40 20.04 0.99 -9.25
CA ARG A 40 20.73 0.66 -7.98
C ARG A 40 19.86 0.90 -6.74
N VAL A 41 19.11 2.00 -6.71
CA VAL A 41 18.21 2.27 -5.57
C VAL A 41 17.02 1.30 -5.56
N LEU A 42 16.47 0.98 -6.73
CA LEU A 42 15.38 0.02 -6.86
C LEU A 42 15.81 -1.40 -6.47
N ASP A 43 16.98 -1.87 -6.92
CA ASP A 43 17.53 -3.17 -6.52
C ASP A 43 17.76 -3.22 -5.00
N SER A 44 18.23 -2.13 -4.40
CA SER A 44 18.35 -2.03 -2.94
C SER A 44 16.98 -2.10 -2.23
N LEU A 45 15.93 -1.53 -2.80
CA LEU A 45 14.56 -1.66 -2.28
C LEU A 45 14.00 -3.08 -2.47
N VAL A 46 14.38 -3.78 -3.54
CA VAL A 46 14.03 -5.18 -3.79
C VAL A 46 14.67 -6.10 -2.75
N GLN A 47 15.96 -5.93 -2.46
CA GLN A 47 16.66 -6.69 -1.41
C GLN A 47 16.02 -6.52 -0.03
N ARG A 48 15.33 -5.39 0.19
CA ARG A 48 14.62 -5.08 1.43
C ARG A 48 13.13 -5.47 1.41
N GLY A 49 12.64 -6.03 0.31
CA GLY A 49 11.27 -6.50 0.16
C GLY A 49 10.22 -5.40 -0.03
N HIS A 50 10.63 -4.15 -0.32
CA HIS A 50 9.71 -3.02 -0.55
C HIS A 50 9.28 -2.89 -2.02
N VAL A 51 10.01 -3.51 -2.92
CA VAL A 51 9.79 -3.53 -4.36
C VAL A 51 9.99 -4.96 -4.85
N THR A 52 9.27 -5.38 -5.87
CA THR A 52 9.48 -6.64 -6.59
C THR A 52 10.04 -6.34 -7.97
N ARG A 53 10.99 -7.15 -8.43
CA ARG A 53 11.51 -7.07 -9.81
C ARG A 53 11.03 -8.28 -10.60
N THR A 54 10.40 -8.05 -11.74
CA THR A 54 10.03 -9.09 -12.69
C THR A 54 11.16 -9.24 -13.71
N SER A 55 11.87 -10.37 -13.68
CA SER A 55 13.04 -10.63 -14.54
C SER A 55 12.73 -10.58 -16.04
N ALA A 56 11.56 -11.07 -16.46
CA ALA A 56 11.16 -11.13 -17.87
C ALA A 56 10.99 -9.75 -18.54
N THR A 57 10.68 -8.71 -17.77
CA THR A 57 10.38 -7.37 -18.31
C THR A 57 11.25 -6.27 -17.71
N GLU A 58 12.16 -6.63 -16.81
CA GLU A 58 12.94 -5.71 -15.97
C GLU A 58 12.08 -4.65 -15.27
N ARG A 59 10.82 -5.00 -14.99
CA ARG A 59 9.86 -4.12 -14.36
C ARG A 59 9.97 -4.22 -12.84
N TYR A 60 9.98 -3.07 -12.19
CA TYR A 60 9.95 -2.92 -10.75
C TYR A 60 8.55 -2.53 -10.31
N THR A 61 7.97 -3.22 -9.33
CA THR A 61 6.63 -2.92 -8.82
C THR A 61 6.69 -2.72 -7.31
N ILE A 62 6.00 -1.71 -6.79
CA ILE A 62 5.95 -1.47 -5.35
C ILE A 62 5.23 -2.63 -4.64
N ALA A 63 5.83 -3.15 -3.59
CA ALA A 63 5.21 -4.16 -2.74
C ALA A 63 4.35 -3.49 -1.66
N GLU A 64 3.46 -4.26 -1.02
CA GLU A 64 2.64 -3.77 0.09
C GLU A 64 3.49 -3.22 1.24
N SER A 65 4.61 -3.87 1.57
CA SER A 65 5.53 -3.38 2.59
C SER A 65 6.11 -1.99 2.23
N GLY A 66 6.31 -1.71 0.94
CA GLY A 66 6.76 -0.41 0.46
C GLY A 66 5.68 0.67 0.58
N LEU A 67 4.43 0.32 0.29
CA LEU A 67 3.28 1.21 0.53
C LEU A 67 3.13 1.53 2.01
N ASN A 68 3.25 0.54 2.88
CA ASN A 68 3.16 0.71 4.34
C ASN A 68 4.23 1.66 4.87
N VAL A 69 5.46 1.61 4.33
CA VAL A 69 6.53 2.56 4.70
C VAL A 69 6.19 4.00 4.28
N LEU A 70 5.42 4.17 3.21
CA LEU A 70 4.90 5.48 2.78
C LEU A 70 3.61 5.89 3.52
N GLY A 71 3.16 5.10 4.50
CA GLY A 71 1.93 5.32 5.26
C GLY A 71 0.66 4.99 4.49
N TRP A 72 0.75 4.23 3.39
CA TRP A 72 -0.40 3.76 2.62
C TRP A 72 -0.70 2.30 2.96
N TYR A 73 -1.97 2.01 3.19
CA TYR A 73 -2.44 0.68 3.53
C TYR A 73 -3.60 0.26 2.64
N THR A 74 -3.66 -1.01 2.28
CA THR A 74 -4.77 -1.57 1.49
C THR A 74 -5.91 -1.99 2.41
N CYS A 75 -7.10 -1.44 2.21
CA CYS A 75 -8.29 -1.88 2.93
C CYS A 75 -8.68 -3.30 2.50
N GLU A 76 -8.80 -4.24 3.43
CA GLU A 76 -9.18 -5.62 3.12
C GLU A 76 -10.61 -5.74 2.56
N ALA A 77 -11.52 -4.87 2.99
CA ALA A 77 -12.92 -4.94 2.58
C ALA A 77 -13.19 -4.43 1.16
N CYS A 78 -12.50 -3.37 0.71
CA CYS A 78 -12.79 -2.69 -0.56
C CYS A 78 -11.57 -2.48 -1.46
N THR A 79 -10.41 -3.03 -1.07
CA THR A 79 -9.11 -2.95 -1.76
C THR A 79 -8.57 -1.54 -2.03
N ARG A 80 -9.24 -0.48 -1.54
CA ARG A 80 -8.77 0.90 -1.66
C ARG A 80 -7.56 1.15 -0.78
N LEU A 81 -6.64 1.96 -1.29
CA LEU A 81 -5.53 2.50 -0.50
C LEU A 81 -6.02 3.63 0.41
N THR A 82 -5.58 3.62 1.66
CA THR A 82 -5.88 4.65 2.66
C THR A 82 -4.61 5.07 3.42
N ARG A 83 -4.55 6.35 3.81
CA ARG A 83 -3.55 6.87 4.77
C ARG A 83 -4.06 6.92 6.20
N SER A 84 -5.35 6.65 6.39
CA SER A 84 -6.01 6.61 7.68
C SER A 84 -6.64 5.23 7.85
N PRO A 85 -5.82 4.18 8.04
CA PRO A 85 -6.33 2.86 8.32
C PRO A 85 -6.90 2.80 9.74
N VAL A 86 -7.97 2.02 9.91
CA VAL A 86 -8.33 1.45 11.19
C VAL A 86 -7.75 0.04 11.21
N ILE A 87 -6.83 -0.21 12.15
CA ILE A 87 -6.13 -1.50 12.27
C ILE A 87 -6.73 -2.22 13.47
N GLU A 88 -7.48 -3.29 13.18
CA GLU A 88 -8.08 -4.16 14.20
C GLU A 88 -7.16 -5.36 14.43
N GLU A 89 -6.84 -5.67 15.68
CA GLU A 89 -6.15 -6.92 16.01
C GLU A 89 -7.21 -8.02 16.18
N VAL A 90 -7.28 -8.94 15.21
CA VAL A 90 -8.24 -10.05 15.20
C VAL A 90 -7.67 -11.25 15.98
N SER A 91 -6.35 -11.41 15.97
CA SER A 91 -5.61 -12.36 16.80
C SER A 91 -4.16 -11.91 16.95
N VAL A 92 -3.39 -12.63 17.77
CA VAL A 92 -1.94 -12.38 18.00
C VAL A 92 -1.12 -12.29 16.70
N SER A 93 -1.58 -12.97 15.65
CA SER A 93 -0.89 -13.06 14.36
C SER A 93 -1.68 -12.47 13.19
N ARG A 94 -2.92 -11.99 13.41
CA ARG A 94 -3.78 -11.45 12.36
C ARG A 94 -4.25 -10.05 12.68
N ARG A 95 -3.77 -9.09 11.90
CA ARG A 95 -4.27 -7.72 11.86
C ARG A 95 -5.18 -7.56 10.66
N ARG A 96 -6.28 -6.87 10.87
CA ARG A 96 -7.22 -6.50 9.81
C ARG A 96 -7.12 -5.01 9.55
N VAL A 97 -6.87 -4.65 8.30
CA VAL A 97 -6.79 -3.24 7.88
C VAL A 97 -8.08 -2.84 7.17
N GLN A 98 -8.76 -1.82 7.70
CA GLN A 98 -9.94 -1.23 7.07
C GLN A 98 -9.74 0.27 6.84
N CYS A 99 -10.34 0.81 5.79
CA CYS A 99 -10.44 2.26 5.65
C CYS A 99 -11.58 2.80 6.52
N SER A 100 -11.55 4.09 6.83
CA SER A 100 -12.57 4.76 7.65
C SER A 100 -14.01 4.61 7.14
N TRP A 101 -14.18 4.34 5.83
CA TRP A 101 -15.49 4.14 5.19
C TRP A 101 -16.02 2.71 5.33
N CYS A 102 -15.13 1.72 5.35
CA CYS A 102 -15.51 0.31 5.52
C CYS A 102 -15.55 -0.09 6.99
N HIS A 103 -14.93 0.69 7.86
CA HIS A 103 -14.96 0.45 9.28
C HIS A 103 -16.36 0.76 9.86
N PRO A 104 -17.03 -0.21 10.51
CA PRO A 104 -18.41 -0.06 10.98
C PRO A 104 -18.64 1.05 12.01
N GLY A 105 -17.58 1.62 12.59
CA GLY A 105 -17.62 2.77 13.51
C GLY A 105 -17.56 4.16 12.85
N GLY A 106 -17.39 4.24 11.52
CA GLY A 106 -17.27 5.49 10.76
C GLY A 106 -18.58 5.90 10.07
N ALA A 107 -19.55 6.40 10.86
CA ALA A 107 -20.81 7.05 10.46
C ALA A 107 -21.89 6.21 9.72
N ALA A 108 -23.05 6.14 10.40
CA ALA A 108 -24.40 5.78 9.95
C ALA A 108 -24.66 4.35 9.47
N ARG A 109 -25.04 3.48 10.41
CA ARG A 109 -26.00 2.38 10.14
C ARG A 109 -27.23 2.98 9.44
N PRO A 110 -27.61 2.55 8.22
CA PRO A 110 -28.99 2.71 7.80
C PRO A 110 -29.84 1.93 8.81
N ARG A 111 -30.79 2.60 9.46
CA ARG A 111 -31.82 1.96 10.28
C ARG A 111 -32.35 0.73 9.53
N ALA A 112 -32.24 -0.44 10.14
CA ALA A 112 -33.05 -1.57 9.70
C ALA A 112 -34.53 -1.13 9.73
N PRO A 113 -35.35 -1.47 8.73
CA PRO A 113 -36.79 -1.27 8.84
C PRO A 113 -37.26 -2.04 10.07
N ARG A 114 -37.92 -1.31 10.97
CA ARG A 114 -38.57 -1.83 12.15
C ARG A 114 -39.72 -2.70 11.64
N ALA A 115 -39.49 -4.02 11.54
CA ALA A 115 -40.58 -4.96 11.34
C ALA A 115 -41.42 -4.96 12.61
N GLU A 116 -42.46 -4.14 12.60
CA GLU A 116 -43.53 -4.16 13.58
C GLU A 116 -44.08 -5.59 13.69
N ARG A 117 -44.01 -6.14 14.90
CA ARG A 117 -44.88 -7.23 15.31
C ARG A 117 -46.31 -6.72 15.21
N THR A 118 -47.09 -7.27 14.30
CA THR A 118 -48.52 -7.41 14.51
C THR A 118 -48.84 -8.90 14.50
N ALA A 119 -49.03 -9.41 15.71
CA ALA A 119 -49.67 -10.68 15.96
C ALA A 119 -51.13 -10.58 15.53
N ARG A 120 -51.60 -11.57 14.77
CA ARG A 120 -52.88 -12.27 14.97
C ARG A 120 -52.92 -13.50 14.09
#